data_AF-A0A3D3PME0-F1
#
_entry.id   AF-A0A3D3PME0-F1
#
_cell.length_a   1.000
_cell.length_b   1.000
_cell.length_c   1.000
_cell.angle_alpha   90.00
_cell.angle_beta   90.00
_cell.angle_gamma   90.00
#
_symmetry.space_group_name_H-M   'P 1'
#
loop_
_entity.id
_entity.type
_entity.pdbx_description
1 polymer ?
#
loop_
_entity_poly.entity_id
_entity_poly.type
_entity_poly.pdbx_seq_one_letter_code
_entity_poly.pdbx_strand_id
1 'polypeptide(L)'
;MKNPAEIDTALIETIEGHALAKTRFHIAFCVDNRYFRSMGATITSLIEHNRDVHFVFHVFAFAVSDDHRRRLLQLEDRFDVSTQVHIIDSAVFRKFAHFTQSSYYSPSIFSRLLIPSVLQGTTDKVLYLDADILCVGGIAELIDMDISDTIAV
;
A
#
# COMPACT_ATOMS: atom_id res chain seq x y z
N MET A 1 -7.42 -13.90 17.84
CA MET A 1 -8.00 -12.69 17.23
C MET A 1 -7.87 -11.56 18.24
N LYS A 2 -7.07 -10.53 17.96
CA LYS A 2 -6.95 -9.35 18.83
C LYS A 2 -8.19 -8.46 18.70
N ASN A 3 -8.45 -7.68 19.74
CA ASN A 3 -9.56 -6.74 19.83
C ASN A 3 -9.41 -5.63 18.77
N PRO A 4 -10.43 -5.29 17.97
CA PRO A 4 -10.37 -4.22 16.94
C PRO A 4 -9.82 -2.88 17.47
N ALA A 5 -10.01 -2.58 18.75
CA ALA A 5 -9.50 -1.37 19.41
C ALA A 5 -7.96 -1.24 19.49
N GLU A 6 -7.17 -2.33 19.37
CA GLU A 6 -5.70 -2.24 19.36
C GLU A 6 -5.12 -1.83 17.99
N ILE A 7 -5.92 -1.87 16.91
CA ILE A 7 -5.46 -1.56 15.55
C ILE A 7 -5.76 -0.10 15.17
N ASP A 8 -6.82 0.47 15.75
CA ASP A 8 -7.11 1.92 15.72
C ASP A 8 -5.96 2.76 16.32
N THR A 9 -5.06 2.14 17.08
CA THR A 9 -3.89 2.80 17.69
C THR A 9 -2.63 2.77 16.81
N ALA A 10 -2.65 2.08 15.67
CA ALA A 10 -1.47 1.87 14.83
C ALA A 10 -1.35 2.91 13.70
N LEU A 11 -2.46 3.53 13.29
CA LEU A 11 -2.50 4.52 12.22
C LEU A 11 -2.49 5.93 12.83
N ILE A 12 -1.53 6.75 12.43
CA ILE A 12 -1.47 8.17 12.83
C ILE A 12 -2.45 8.98 11.97
N GLU A 13 -2.39 8.79 10.65
CA GLU A 13 -3.28 9.44 9.70
C GLU A 13 -3.32 8.69 8.36
N THR A 14 -4.40 8.90 7.60
CA THR A 14 -4.45 8.61 6.16
C THR A 14 -4.49 9.93 5.41
N ILE A 15 -3.51 10.14 4.55
CA ILE A 15 -3.49 11.24 3.59
C ILE A 15 -4.19 10.73 2.33
N GLU A 16 -5.44 11.15 2.15
CA GLU A 16 -6.24 10.81 0.98
C GLU A 16 -5.81 11.63 -0.24
N GLY A 17 -5.71 10.96 -1.38
CA GLY A 17 -5.60 11.59 -2.71
C GLY A 17 -6.98 11.86 -3.32
N HIS A 18 -7.05 11.95 -4.64
CA HIS A 18 -8.28 12.24 -5.36
C HIS A 18 -9.38 11.19 -5.12
N ALA A 19 -10.60 11.69 -4.91
CA ALA A 19 -11.81 10.88 -4.93
C ALA A 19 -12.20 10.55 -6.38
N LEU A 20 -12.60 9.31 -6.64
CA LEU A 20 -13.00 8.79 -7.95
C LEU A 20 -14.29 7.95 -7.84
N ALA A 21 -15.05 7.86 -8.93
CA ALA A 21 -16.43 7.36 -8.96
C ALA A 21 -16.63 5.93 -9.53
N LYS A 22 -15.56 5.21 -9.88
CA LYS A 22 -15.62 3.88 -10.55
C LYS A 22 -15.17 2.75 -9.62
N THR A 23 -15.50 1.51 -9.96
CA THR A 23 -14.93 0.30 -9.34
C THR A 23 -13.41 0.32 -9.52
N ARG A 24 -12.66 0.02 -8.45
CA ARG A 24 -11.20 0.14 -8.47
C ARG A 24 -10.52 -1.13 -8.02
N PHE A 25 -9.32 -1.35 -8.54
CA PHE A 25 -8.43 -2.40 -8.08
C PHE A 25 -7.42 -1.81 -7.09
N HIS A 26 -7.35 -2.42 -5.90
CA HIS A 26 -6.56 -1.91 -4.79
C HIS A 26 -5.21 -2.60 -4.75
N ILE A 27 -4.13 -1.81 -4.74
CA ILE A 27 -2.76 -2.28 -4.63
C ILE A 27 -2.15 -1.66 -3.38
N ALA A 28 -1.47 -2.48 -2.57
CA ALA A 28 -0.80 -2.03 -1.35
C ALA A 28 0.72 -2.15 -1.47
N PHE A 29 1.42 -1.12 -1.03
CA PHE A 29 2.88 -1.08 -0.87
C PHE A 29 3.23 -0.78 0.59
N CYS A 30 4.29 -1.39 1.09
CA CYS A 30 4.88 -1.05 2.38
C CYS A 30 6.30 -0.50 2.15
N VAL A 31 6.51 0.79 2.42
CA VAL A 31 7.74 1.49 2.04
C VAL A 31 8.30 2.35 3.16
N ASP A 32 9.61 2.59 3.09
CA ASP A 32 10.23 3.75 3.74
C ASP A 32 10.52 4.85 2.69
N ASN A 33 10.91 6.04 3.16
CA ASN A 33 11.16 7.20 2.27
C ASN A 33 12.14 6.89 1.11
N ARG A 34 13.08 5.96 1.27
CA ARG A 34 14.07 5.63 0.22
C ARG A 34 13.43 4.88 -0.95
N TYR A 35 12.31 4.19 -0.71
CA TYR A 35 11.64 3.34 -1.71
C TYR A 35 10.53 4.04 -2.49
N PHE A 36 10.14 5.28 -2.14
CA PHE A 36 9.10 6.02 -2.89
C PHE A 36 9.45 6.21 -4.36
N ARG A 37 10.74 6.38 -4.69
CA ARG A 37 11.17 6.50 -6.09
C ARG A 37 10.98 5.19 -6.85
N SER A 38 11.42 4.07 -6.28
CA SER A 38 11.24 2.75 -6.87
C SER A 38 9.76 2.41 -7.02
N MET A 39 8.97 2.69 -5.97
CA MET A 39 7.52 2.51 -5.97
C MET A 39 6.86 3.30 -7.09
N GLY A 40 7.29 4.55 -7.31
CA GLY A 40 6.80 5.36 -8.43
C GLY A 40 7.07 4.71 -9.80
N ALA A 41 8.21 4.05 -9.97
CA ALA A 41 8.49 3.28 -11.19
C ALA A 41 7.58 2.04 -11.32
N THR A 42 7.38 1.30 -10.22
CA THR A 42 6.45 0.16 -10.16
C THR A 42 5.03 0.59 -10.52
N ILE A 43 4.51 1.63 -9.88
CA ILE A 43 3.18 2.21 -10.15
C ILE A 43 3.05 2.61 -11.62
N THR A 44 4.04 3.34 -12.15
CA THR A 44 3.99 3.79 -13.55
C THR A 44 3.97 2.59 -14.51
N SER A 45 4.80 1.57 -14.25
CA SER A 45 4.81 0.36 -15.08
C SER A 45 3.50 -0.43 -15.02
N LEU A 46 2.83 -0.47 -13.85
CA LEU A 46 1.50 -1.07 -13.70
C LEU A 46 0.46 -0.34 -14.54
N ILE A 47 0.41 0.99 -14.44
CA ILE A 47 -0.55 1.82 -15.19
C ILE A 47 -0.35 1.67 -16.70
N GLU A 48 0.90 1.72 -17.17
CA GLU A 48 1.21 1.65 -18.61
C GLU A 48 0.81 0.32 -19.26
N HIS A 49 0.87 -0.79 -18.51
CA HIS A 49 0.46 -2.11 -19.01
C HIS A 49 -1.00 -2.47 -18.70
N ASN A 50 -1.74 -1.62 -17.98
CA ASN A 50 -3.11 -1.89 -17.52
C ASN A 50 -3.96 -0.61 -17.60
N ARG A 51 -3.98 0.03 -18.78
CA ARG A 51 -4.58 1.37 -18.99
C ARG A 51 -6.10 1.42 -18.83
N ASP A 52 -6.75 0.27 -18.88
CA ASP A 52 -8.19 0.07 -18.69
C ASP A 52 -8.58 -0.16 -17.22
N VAL A 53 -7.60 -0.27 -16.32
CA VAL A 53 -7.82 -0.52 -14.89
C VAL A 53 -7.74 0.78 -14.09
N HIS A 54 -8.74 1.01 -13.25
CA HIS A 54 -8.74 2.12 -12.29
C HIS A 54 -8.11 1.67 -10.97
N PHE A 55 -6.95 2.24 -10.62
CA PHE A 55 -6.18 1.83 -9.44
C PHE A 55 -6.40 2.73 -8.22
N VAL A 56 -6.35 2.11 -7.04
CA VAL A 56 -6.00 2.79 -5.78
C VAL A 56 -4.71 2.21 -5.27
N PHE A 57 -3.73 3.08 -5.03
CA PHE A 57 -2.44 2.72 -4.45
C PHE A 57 -2.40 3.11 -2.98
N HIS A 58 -2.45 2.12 -2.10
CA HIS A 58 -2.30 2.27 -0.66
C HIS A 58 -0.83 2.18 -0.28
N VAL A 59 -0.27 3.27 0.25
CA VAL A 59 1.15 3.39 0.60
C VAL A 59 1.29 3.43 2.11
N PHE A 60 1.72 2.31 2.70
CA PHE A 60 1.97 2.19 4.13
C PHE A 60 3.41 2.61 4.42
N ALA A 61 3.58 3.64 5.24
CA ALA A 61 4.89 4.17 5.60
C ALA A 61 4.91 4.71 7.04
N PHE A 62 6.10 4.88 7.62
CA PHE A 62 6.25 5.55 8.92
C PHE A 62 6.33 7.07 8.81
N ALA A 63 6.64 7.58 7.62
CA ALA A 63 6.71 8.99 7.30
C ALA A 63 6.68 9.15 5.78
N VAL A 64 6.24 10.32 5.33
CA VAL A 64 6.32 10.74 3.93
C VAL A 64 6.88 12.16 3.87
N SER A 65 7.82 12.41 2.96
CA SER A 65 8.32 13.77 2.74
C SER A 65 7.35 14.59 1.88
N ASP A 66 7.41 15.90 1.98
CA ASP A 66 6.62 16.81 1.13
C ASP A 66 6.91 16.60 -0.36
N ASP A 67 8.17 16.29 -0.71
CA ASP A 67 8.57 15.98 -2.10
C ASP A 67 7.88 14.71 -2.61
N HIS A 68 7.81 13.66 -1.78
CA HIS A 68 7.13 12.42 -2.14
C HIS A 68 5.62 12.62 -2.25
N ARG A 69 5.00 13.33 -1.30
CA ARG A 69 3.57 13.67 -1.35
C ARG A 69 3.23 14.44 -2.62
N ARG A 70 4.03 15.47 -2.96
CA ARG A 70 3.87 16.25 -4.19
C ARG A 70 3.99 15.38 -5.45
N ARG A 71 4.93 14.43 -5.48
CA ARG A 71 5.10 13.52 -6.63
C ARG A 71 3.95 12.54 -6.80
N LEU A 72 3.36 12.07 -5.69
CA LEU A 72 2.16 11.22 -5.74
C LEU A 72 0.97 11.99 -6.33
N LEU A 73 0.75 13.23 -5.89
CA LEU A 73 -0.28 14.09 -6.49
C LEU A 73 -0.05 14.35 -7.98
N GLN A 74 1.21 14.59 -8.39
CA GLN A 74 1.54 14.71 -9.81
C GLN A 74 1.27 13.43 -10.62
N LEU A 75 1.28 12.26 -9.97
CA LEU A 75 0.94 10.99 -10.60
C LEU A 75 -0.58 10.89 -10.81
N GLU A 76 -1.37 11.30 -9.81
CA GLU A 76 -2.83 11.38 -9.91
C GLU A 76 -3.31 12.44 -10.91
N ASP A 77 -2.57 13.53 -11.09
CA ASP A 77 -2.89 14.54 -12.11
C ASP A 77 -2.66 14.01 -13.53
N ARG A 78 -1.75 13.04 -13.69
CA ARG A 78 -1.35 12.49 -14.99
C ARG A 78 -2.14 11.26 -15.39
N PHE A 79 -2.65 10.51 -14.41
CA PHE A 79 -3.31 9.23 -14.62
C PHE A 79 -4.59 9.17 -13.77
N ASP A 80 -5.64 8.50 -14.27
CA ASP A 80 -6.92 8.33 -13.55
C ASP A 80 -6.80 7.28 -12.42
N VAL A 81 -5.97 7.61 -11.42
CA VAL A 81 -5.64 6.78 -10.25
C VAL A 81 -5.70 7.62 -8.98
N SER A 82 -5.76 6.93 -7.84
CA SER A 82 -5.76 7.56 -6.52
C SER A 82 -4.65 6.95 -5.66
N THR A 83 -3.94 7.78 -4.90
CA THR A 83 -2.95 7.33 -3.94
C THR A 83 -3.44 7.67 -2.52
N GLN A 84 -3.26 6.74 -1.59
CA GLN A 84 -3.62 6.93 -0.19
C GLN A 84 -2.41 6.57 0.65
N VAL A 85 -1.87 7.55 1.39
CA VAL A 85 -0.70 7.31 2.24
C VAL A 85 -1.15 7.07 3.66
N HIS A 86 -0.90 5.88 4.19
CA HIS A 86 -1.22 5.47 5.55
C HIS A 86 0.03 5.60 6.43
N ILE A 87 0.05 6.59 7.30
CA ILE A 87 1.17 6.84 8.21
C ILE A 87 1.00 5.97 9.45
N ILE A 88 1.91 5.03 9.64
CA ILE A 88 1.89 4.07 10.75
C ILE A 88 2.71 4.62 11.93
N ASP A 89 2.21 4.47 13.15
CA ASP A 89 3.03 4.64 14.35
C ASP A 89 3.95 3.43 14.52
N SER A 90 5.26 3.65 14.35
CA SER A 90 6.29 2.64 14.58
C SER A 90 6.23 1.98 15.97
N ALA A 91 5.65 2.65 16.97
CA ALA A 91 5.47 2.10 18.32
C ALA A 91 4.61 0.83 18.35
N VAL A 92 3.72 0.62 17.36
CA VAL A 92 2.94 -0.61 17.22
C VAL A 92 3.83 -1.85 17.15
N PHE A 93 5.04 -1.70 16.61
CA PHE A 93 5.99 -2.79 16.45
C PHE A 93 6.95 -2.97 17.63
N ARG A 94 6.86 -2.15 18.68
CA ARG A 94 7.78 -2.20 19.83
C ARG A 94 7.83 -3.57 20.51
N LYS A 95 6.69 -4.26 20.60
CA LYS A 95 6.59 -5.62 21.18
C LYS A 95 7.33 -6.67 20.31
N PHE A 96 7.53 -6.38 19.03
CA PHE A 96 8.23 -7.22 18.06
C PHE A 96 9.68 -6.80 17.84
N ALA A 97 10.17 -5.79 18.57
CA ALA A 97 11.51 -5.24 18.38
C ALA A 97 12.62 -6.29 18.56
N HIS A 98 12.39 -7.35 19.35
CA HIS A 98 13.34 -8.44 19.52
C HIS A 98 13.60 -9.24 18.22
N PHE A 99 12.67 -9.24 17.26
CA PHE A 99 12.88 -9.84 15.93
C PHE A 99 13.74 -8.96 15.01
N THR A 100 13.76 -7.65 15.23
CA THR A 100 14.51 -6.67 14.41
C THR A 100 15.81 -6.22 15.05
N GLN A 101 16.00 -6.42 16.36
CA GLN A 101 17.22 -6.01 17.09
C GLN A 101 18.46 -6.82 16.70
N SER A 102 18.29 -8.06 16.23
CA SER A 102 19.38 -8.95 15.83
C SER A 102 19.46 -9.18 14.31
N SER A 103 18.66 -8.44 13.52
CA SER A 103 18.56 -8.61 12.08
C SER A 103 18.67 -7.27 11.36
N TYR A 104 19.13 -7.26 10.11
CA TYR A 104 19.19 -6.05 9.28
C TYR A 104 17.80 -5.56 8.83
N TYR A 105 16.72 -6.16 9.32
CA TYR A 105 15.36 -5.89 8.86
C TYR A 105 14.75 -4.70 9.59
N SER A 106 14.34 -3.70 8.83
CA SER A 106 13.56 -2.57 9.33
C SER A 106 12.22 -3.07 9.92
N PRO A 107 11.70 -2.46 11.01
CA PRO A 107 10.33 -2.69 11.48
C PRO A 107 9.26 -2.57 10.38
N SER A 108 9.58 -1.89 9.27
CA SER A 108 8.77 -1.78 8.06
C SER A 108 8.27 -3.13 7.53
N ILE A 109 9.00 -4.23 7.76
CA ILE A 109 8.59 -5.58 7.31
C ILE A 109 7.24 -6.02 7.88
N PHE A 110 6.87 -5.53 9.07
CA PHE A 110 5.63 -5.90 9.73
C PHE A 110 4.45 -5.05 9.28
N SER A 111 4.68 -3.96 8.55
CA SER A 111 3.62 -3.06 8.05
C SER A 111 2.60 -3.81 7.19
N ARG A 112 3.03 -4.84 6.45
CA ARG A 112 2.13 -5.66 5.63
C ARG A 112 1.06 -6.39 6.44
N LEU A 113 1.31 -6.67 7.72
CA LEU A 113 0.34 -7.30 8.61
C LEU A 113 -0.80 -6.36 9.01
N LEU A 114 -0.62 -5.04 8.83
CA LEU A 114 -1.64 -4.04 9.13
C LEU A 114 -2.61 -3.83 7.97
N ILE A 115 -2.26 -4.25 6.75
CA ILE A 115 -3.04 -3.99 5.53
C ILE A 115 -4.51 -4.42 5.68
N PRO A 116 -4.84 -5.66 6.09
CA PRO A 116 -6.24 -6.09 6.13
C PRO A 116 -7.08 -5.27 7.10
N SER A 117 -6.48 -4.85 8.22
CA SER A 117 -7.21 -4.08 9.22
C SER A 117 -7.36 -2.61 8.85
N VAL A 118 -6.35 -2.00 8.23
CA VAL A 118 -6.43 -0.60 7.78
C VAL A 118 -7.38 -0.45 6.60
N LEU A 119 -7.45 -1.46 5.73
CA LEU A 119 -8.34 -1.45 4.55
C LEU A 119 -9.71 -2.07 4.83
N GLN A 120 -10.00 -2.46 6.08
CA GLN A 120 -11.30 -2.97 6.46
C GLN A 120 -12.39 -1.92 6.15
N GLY A 121 -13.45 -2.34 5.44
CA GLY A 121 -14.52 -1.44 5.00
C GLY A 121 -14.17 -0.56 3.80
N THR A 122 -12.91 -0.60 3.31
CA THR A 122 -12.48 0.07 2.09
C THR A 122 -12.57 -0.86 0.88
N THR A 123 -12.06 -2.09 1.01
CA THR A 123 -12.08 -3.11 -0.05
C THR A 123 -12.05 -4.51 0.55
N ASP A 124 -12.67 -5.47 -0.15
CA ASP A 124 -12.61 -6.90 0.20
C ASP A 124 -11.39 -7.61 -0.41
N LYS A 125 -10.73 -6.99 -1.40
CA LYS A 125 -9.57 -7.55 -2.10
C LYS A 125 -8.49 -6.50 -2.31
N VAL A 126 -7.25 -6.87 -2.04
CA VAL A 126 -6.06 -6.03 -2.23
C VAL A 126 -4.88 -6.88 -2.69
N LEU A 127 -4.13 -6.39 -3.68
CA LEU A 127 -2.89 -7.00 -4.14
C LEU A 127 -1.70 -6.30 -3.46
N TYR A 128 -0.98 -7.02 -2.60
CA TYR A 128 0.29 -6.52 -2.06
C TYR A 128 1.41 -6.73 -3.09
N LEU A 129 2.23 -5.71 -3.31
CA LEU A 129 3.41 -5.78 -4.17
C LEU A 129 4.63 -5.19 -3.46
N ASP A 130 5.81 -5.73 -3.75
CA ASP A 130 7.07 -5.09 -3.39
C ASP A 130 7.26 -3.80 -4.22
N ALA A 131 7.91 -2.81 -3.62
CA ALA A 131 8.03 -1.46 -4.19
C ALA A 131 9.18 -1.30 -5.20
N ASP A 132 9.91 -2.36 -5.51
CA ASP A 132 11.11 -2.35 -6.36
C ASP A 132 11.04 -3.34 -7.52
N ILE A 133 9.82 -3.68 -7.95
CA ILE A 133 9.57 -4.50 -9.14
C ILE A 133 9.13 -3.65 -10.34
N LEU A 134 9.17 -4.23 -11.54
CA LEU A 134 8.56 -3.66 -12.74
C LEU A 134 7.48 -4.60 -13.26
N CYS A 135 6.31 -4.05 -13.56
CA CYS A 135 5.25 -4.73 -14.28
C CYS A 135 5.53 -4.64 -15.78
N VAL A 136 5.64 -5.79 -16.45
CA VAL A 136 5.99 -5.90 -17.87
C VAL A 136 4.85 -6.49 -18.72
N GLY A 137 3.64 -6.54 -18.17
CA GLY A 137 2.47 -7.15 -18.81
C GLY A 137 1.16 -6.82 -18.09
N GLY A 138 0.05 -7.27 -18.66
CA GLY A 138 -1.27 -7.10 -18.05
C GLY A 138 -1.43 -7.96 -16.78
N ILE A 139 -2.26 -7.51 -15.84
CA ILE A 139 -2.55 -8.20 -14.57
C ILE A 139 -3.99 -8.68 -14.47
N ALA A 140 -4.73 -8.75 -15.58
CA ALA A 140 -6.14 -9.16 -15.61
C ALA A 140 -6.38 -10.49 -14.88
N GLU A 141 -5.51 -11.48 -15.06
CA GLU A 141 -5.60 -12.77 -14.36
C GLU A 141 -5.49 -12.64 -12.84
N LEU A 142 -4.68 -11.71 -12.33
CA LEU A 142 -4.58 -11.43 -10.89
C LEU A 142 -5.81 -10.68 -10.37
N ILE A 143 -6.38 -9.81 -11.20
CA ILE A 143 -7.61 -9.07 -10.88
C ILE A 143 -8.79 -10.05 -10.80
N ASP A 144 -8.91 -10.98 -11.73
CA ASP A 144 -10.04 -11.92 -11.82
C ASP A 144 -9.86 -13.16 -10.92
N MET A 145 -8.69 -13.29 -10.27
CA MET A 145 -8.42 -14.39 -9.36
C MET A 145 -9.42 -14.42 -8.21
N ASP A 146 -10.11 -15.55 -8.08
CA ASP A 146 -10.99 -15.83 -6.94
C ASP A 146 -10.15 -16.35 -5.77
N ILE A 147 -10.19 -15.58 -4.68
CA ILE A 147 -9.53 -15.90 -3.41
C ILE A 147 -10.53 -15.95 -2.26
N SER A 148 -11.84 -16.03 -2.54
CA SER A 148 -12.90 -15.90 -1.52
C SER A 148 -12.81 -16.94 -0.40
N ASP A 149 -12.30 -18.13 -0.70
CA ASP A 149 -12.09 -19.22 0.26
C ASP A 149 -10.68 -19.23 0.88
N THR A 150 -9.88 -18.18 0.66
CA THR A 150 -8.48 -18.09 1.07
C THR A 150 -8.18 -16.77 1.78
N ILE A 151 -7.39 -16.82 2.86
CA ILE A 151 -7.03 -15.61 3.64
C ILE A 151 -5.89 -14.83 2.96
N ALA A 152 -4.91 -15.53 2.39
CA ALA A 152 -3.80 -14.97 1.62
C ALA A 152 -3.20 -16.05 0.71
N VAL A 153 -2.75 -15.66 -0.48
CA VAL A 153 -2.04 -16.51 -1.46
C VAL A 153 -0.60 -16.07 -1.58
#